data_AF-A0AAW0ME47-F1
#
_entry.id   AF-A0AAW0ME47-F1
#
_cell.length_a   1.000
_cell.length_b   1.000
_cell.length_c   1.000
_cell.angle_alpha   90.00
_cell.angle_beta   90.00
_cell.angle_gamma   90.00
#
_symmetry.space_group_name_H-M   'P 1'
#
loop_
_entity.id
_entity.type
_entity.pdbx_description
1 polymer ?
#
loop_
_entity_poly.entity_id
_entity_poly.type
_entity_poly.pdbx_seq_one_letter_code
_entity_poly.pdbx_strand_id
1 'polypeptide(L)'
;MEEEYSVDDPTHLLQEASDFALYPGAQNDASAKDFLDRFPLPVIINALQTKGDVPGLENTLVACLERIFNTKYGASFIPQYMDD
;
A
#
# COMPACT_ATOMS: atom_id res chain seq x y z
N MET A 1 -9.79 15.45 -13.89
CA MET A 1 -10.00 15.20 -12.43
C MET A 1 -8.86 14.31 -11.91
N GLU A 2 -7.64 14.53 -12.42
CA GLU A 2 -6.51 13.58 -12.31
C GLU A 2 -5.52 13.97 -11.20
N GLU A 3 -5.73 15.10 -10.53
CA GLU A 3 -4.84 15.62 -9.48
C GLU A 3 -5.12 15.02 -8.09
N GLU A 4 -6.16 14.20 -7.90
CA GLU A 4 -6.57 13.72 -6.57
C GLU A 4 -5.72 12.53 -6.04
N TYR A 5 -4.83 11.97 -6.87
CA TYR A 5 -4.01 10.81 -6.52
C TYR A 5 -2.50 11.03 -6.70
N SER A 6 -2.04 12.28 -6.72
CA SER A 6 -0.61 12.58 -6.66
C SER A 6 -0.14 12.47 -5.21
N VAL A 7 0.78 11.54 -4.95
CA VAL A 7 1.60 11.60 -3.74
C VAL A 7 2.54 12.78 -3.89
N ASP A 8 2.33 13.79 -3.05
CA ASP A 8 3.14 15.01 -2.99
C ASP A 8 4.62 14.69 -2.75
N ASP A 9 4.93 13.53 -2.14
CA ASP A 9 6.29 13.08 -1.87
C ASP A 9 6.41 11.53 -1.83
N PRO A 10 6.95 10.87 -2.89
CA PRO A 10 7.05 9.40 -2.97
C PRO A 10 7.96 8.81 -1.87
N THR A 11 8.82 9.64 -1.29
CA THR A 11 9.68 9.31 -0.16
C THR A 11 8.89 9.06 1.12
N HIS A 12 7.81 9.80 1.36
CA HIS A 12 6.92 9.56 2.52
C HIS A 12 6.18 8.23 2.40
N LEU A 13 5.65 7.90 1.21
CA LEU A 13 5.03 6.61 0.95
C LEU A 13 6.03 5.46 1.18
N LEU A 14 7.26 5.59 0.68
CA LEU A 14 8.29 4.57 0.85
C LEU A 14 8.62 4.33 2.33
N GLN A 15 8.78 5.40 3.12
CA GLN A 15 9.12 5.28 4.52
C GLN A 15 8.02 4.54 5.30
N GLU A 16 6.77 4.98 5.17
CA GLU A 16 5.64 4.35 5.87
C GLU A 16 5.41 2.92 5.40
N ALA A 17 5.56 2.65 4.10
CA ALA A 17 5.47 1.29 3.57
C ALA A 17 6.58 0.38 4.13
N SER A 18 7.81 0.90 4.29
CA SER A 18 8.92 0.19 4.89
C SER A 18 8.64 -0.15 6.36
N ASP A 19 8.16 0.83 7.15
CA ASP A 19 7.80 0.59 8.55
C ASP A 19 6.66 -0.43 8.68
N PHE A 20 5.64 -0.34 7.82
CA PHE A 20 4.55 -1.30 7.77
C PHE A 20 5.03 -2.72 7.38
N ALA A 21 5.95 -2.81 6.41
CA ALA A 21 6.53 -4.05 5.91
C ALA A 21 7.56 -4.69 6.86
N LEU A 22 8.21 -3.91 7.71
CA LEU A 22 9.20 -4.39 8.68
C LEU A 22 8.63 -4.62 10.08
N TYR A 23 7.38 -4.19 10.34
CA TYR A 23 6.74 -4.40 11.62
C TYR A 23 6.79 -5.89 12.03
N PRO A 24 7.31 -6.24 13.22
CA PRO A 24 7.52 -7.64 13.61
C PRO A 24 6.23 -8.37 14.01
N GLY A 25 5.13 -7.65 14.25
CA GLY A 25 3.83 -8.22 14.60
C GLY A 25 2.95 -8.52 13.38
N ALA A 26 1.85 -9.25 13.62
CA ALA A 26 0.81 -9.42 12.62
C ALA A 26 0.13 -8.07 12.35
N GLN A 27 0.00 -7.71 11.07
CA GLN A 27 -0.84 -6.59 10.68
C GLN A 27 -2.30 -6.99 10.83
N ASN A 28 -3.13 -6.06 11.32
CA ASN A 28 -4.56 -6.28 11.52
C ASN A 28 -5.37 -5.38 10.58
N ASP A 29 -6.67 -5.63 10.52
CA ASP A 29 -7.59 -4.89 9.64
C ASP A 29 -7.57 -3.37 9.90
N ALA A 30 -7.38 -2.95 11.16
CA ALA A 30 -7.33 -1.54 11.53
C ALA A 30 -6.07 -0.84 11.01
N SER A 31 -4.90 -1.47 11.14
CA SER A 31 -3.65 -0.95 10.59
C SER A 31 -3.65 -0.90 9.07
N ALA A 32 -4.19 -1.94 8.42
CA ALA A 32 -4.36 -1.96 6.96
C ALA A 32 -5.30 -0.84 6.49
N LYS A 33 -6.38 -0.60 7.24
CA LYS A 33 -7.32 0.48 6.97
C LYS A 33 -6.69 1.86 7.12
N ASP A 34 -6.02 2.12 8.23
CA ASP A 34 -5.33 3.40 8.48
C ASP A 34 -4.30 3.70 7.38
N PHE A 35 -3.50 2.69 7.01
CA PHE A 35 -2.53 2.84 5.92
C PHE A 35 -3.20 3.18 4.59
N LEU A 36 -4.28 2.46 4.21
CA LEU A 36 -4.98 2.69 2.95
C LEU A 36 -5.82 3.99 2.93
N ASP A 37 -6.28 4.47 4.09
CA ASP A 37 -6.94 5.78 4.22
C ASP A 37 -5.93 6.93 3.98
N ARG A 38 -4.64 6.73 4.29
CA ARG A 38 -3.54 7.68 4.03
C ARG A 38 -2.93 7.52 2.63
N PHE A 39 -2.81 6.28 2.16
CA PHE A 39 -2.20 5.91 0.89
C PHE A 39 -3.13 4.97 0.11
N PRO A 40 -4.05 5.53 -0.70
CA PRO A 40 -5.01 4.74 -1.45
C PRO A 40 -4.34 3.71 -2.38
N LEU A 41 -4.96 2.55 -2.61
CA LEU A 41 -4.44 1.53 -3.53
C LEU A 41 -4.03 2.09 -4.91
N PRO A 42 -4.81 2.97 -5.57
CA PRO A 42 -4.41 3.56 -6.85
C PRO A 42 -3.08 4.31 -6.78
N VAL A 43 -2.81 4.99 -5.67
CA VAL A 43 -1.56 5.73 -5.42
C VAL A 43 -0.38 4.79 -5.34
N ILE A 44 -0.51 3.71 -4.55
CA ILE A 44 0.55 2.72 -4.37
C ILE A 44 0.87 2.03 -5.71
N ILE A 45 -0.18 1.70 -6.48
CA ILE A 45 -0.03 1.09 -7.81
C ILE A 45 0.65 2.06 -8.78
N ASN A 46 0.29 3.34 -8.76
CA ASN A 46 0.95 4.35 -9.58
C ASN A 46 2.44 4.47 -9.22
N ALA A 47 2.78 4.46 -7.92
CA ALA A 47 4.17 4.47 -7.46
C ALA A 47 4.99 3.23 -7.91
N LEU A 48 4.34 2.06 -8.05
CA LEU A 48 4.95 0.88 -8.66
C LEU A 48 5.17 1.05 -10.17
N GLN A 49 4.26 1.76 -10.84
CA GLN A 49 4.34 2.03 -12.28
C GLN A 49 5.38 3.10 -12.64
N THR A 50 5.67 4.02 -11.71
CA THR A 50 6.78 4.99 -11.83
C THR A 50 8.11 4.25 -11.69
N LYS A 51 8.54 3.63 -12.79
CA LYS A 51 9.78 2.86 -12.90
C LYS A 51 10.99 3.60 -12.33
N GLY A 52 11.55 3.08 -11.25
CA GLY A 52 13.00 3.03 -11.03
C GLY A 52 13.72 4.27 -10.52
N ASP A 53 13.02 5.32 -10.05
CA ASP A 53 13.72 6.49 -9.50
C ASP A 53 14.33 6.23 -8.11
N VAL A 54 13.72 5.29 -7.35
CA VAL A 54 14.15 4.97 -5.98
C VAL A 54 14.47 3.48 -5.83
N PRO A 55 15.73 3.13 -5.51
CA PRO A 55 16.14 1.73 -5.33
C PRO A 55 15.41 1.10 -4.14
N GLY A 56 14.86 -0.10 -4.36
CA GLY A 56 14.14 -0.85 -3.32
C GLY A 56 12.68 -0.45 -3.11
N LEU A 57 12.19 0.61 -3.78
CA LEU A 57 10.80 1.06 -3.69
C LEU A 57 9.82 -0.07 -4.04
N GLU A 58 10.03 -0.71 -5.19
CA GLU A 58 9.18 -1.81 -5.66
C GLU A 58 9.11 -2.94 -4.63
N ASN A 59 10.25 -3.43 -4.14
CA ASN A 59 10.29 -4.53 -3.19
C ASN A 59 9.60 -4.18 -1.86
N THR A 60 9.79 -2.95 -1.37
CA THR A 60 9.13 -2.47 -0.15
C THR A 60 7.63 -2.36 -0.33
N LEU A 61 7.16 -1.77 -1.43
CA LEU A 61 5.73 -1.64 -1.72
C LEU A 61 5.06 -3.00 -1.93
N VAL A 62 5.73 -3.95 -2.60
CA VAL A 62 5.24 -5.32 -2.75
C VAL A 62 5.10 -5.99 -1.38
N ALA A 63 6.14 -5.96 -0.54
CA ALA A 63 6.07 -6.55 0.81
C ALA A 63 4.99 -5.90 1.69
N CYS A 64 4.78 -4.59 1.53
CA CYS A 64 3.70 -3.86 2.21
C CYS A 64 2.32 -4.34 1.72
N LEU A 65 2.10 -4.42 0.41
CA LEU A 65 0.84 -4.90 -0.18
C LEU A 65 0.55 -6.34 0.20
N GLU A 66 1.55 -7.23 0.20
CA GLU A 66 1.38 -8.62 0.64
C GLU A 66 0.83 -8.69 2.06
N ARG A 67 1.31 -7.85 2.98
CA ARG A 67 0.80 -7.78 4.35
C ARG A 67 -0.61 -7.21 4.42
N ILE A 68 -0.91 -6.17 3.65
CA ILE A 68 -2.26 -5.58 3.58
C ILE A 68 -3.26 -6.63 3.10
N PHE A 69 -2.99 -7.30 1.99
CA PHE A 69 -3.90 -8.30 1.40
C PHE A 69 -3.99 -9.61 2.19
N ASN A 70 -3.11 -9.82 3.17
CA ASN A 70 -3.25 -10.93 4.14
C ASN A 70 -4.24 -10.59 5.28
N THR A 71 -4.67 -9.32 5.40
CA THR A 71 -5.75 -8.92 6.32
C THR A 71 -7.12 -9.13 5.67
N LYS A 72 -8.19 -9.25 6.47
CA LYS A 72 -9.55 -9.36 5.94
C LYS A 72 -9.98 -8.08 5.24
N TYR A 73 -9.58 -6.93 5.79
CA TYR A 73 -9.84 -5.63 5.17
C TYR A 73 -9.18 -5.55 3.78
N GLY A 74 -7.89 -5.85 3.68
CA GLY A 74 -7.20 -5.86 2.39
C GLY A 74 -7.79 -6.87 1.40
N ALA A 75 -8.10 -8.09 1.84
CA ALA A 75 -8.70 -9.12 1.00
C ALA A 75 -10.05 -8.70 0.39
N SER A 76 -10.85 -7.88 1.11
CA SER A 76 -12.14 -7.37 0.60
C SER A 76 -12.02 -6.49 -0.66
N PHE A 77 -10.83 -5.96 -0.96
CA PHE A 77 -10.58 -5.20 -2.19
C PHE A 77 -10.32 -6.09 -3.42
N ILE A 78 -10.22 -7.40 -3.24
CA ILE A 78 -10.04 -8.34 -4.35
C ILE A 78 -11.44 -8.67 -4.90
N PRO A 79 -11.68 -8.60 -6.22
CA PRO A 79 -13.01 -8.80 -6.81
C PRO A 79 -13.71 -10.11 -6.38
N GLN A 80 -12.93 -11.15 -6.09
CA GLN A 80 -13.46 -12.44 -5.62
C GLN A 80 -14.11 -12.38 -4.22
N TYR A 81 -13.81 -11.36 -3.41
CA TYR A 81 -14.36 -11.14 -2.07
C TYR A 81 -15.40 -10.00 -2.02
N MET A 82 -15.68 -9.35 -3.15
CA MET A 82 -16.65 -8.25 -3.25
C MET A 82 -18.09 -8.72 -3.54
N ASP A 83 -18.29 -10.01 -3.81
CA ASP A 83 -19.59 -10.60 -4.23
C ASP A 83 -20.41 -11.19 -3.05
N ASP A 84 -19.93 -11.05 -1.80
CA ASP A 84 -20.60 -11.55 -0.58
C ASP A 84 -21.34 -10.45 0.20
#